data_AF-A0A8J3GBN7-F1
#
_entry.id   AF-A0A8J3GBN7-F1
#
_cell.length_a   1.000
_cell.length_b   1.000
_cell.length_c   1.000
_cell.angle_alpha   90.00
_cell.angle_beta   90.00
_cell.angle_gamma   90.00
#
_symmetry.space_group_name_H-M   'P 1'
#
loop_
_entity.id
_entity.type
_entity.pdbx_description
1 polymer ?
#
loop_
_entity_poly.entity_id
_entity_poly.type
_entity_poly.pdbx_seq_one_letter_code
_entity_poly.pdbx_strand_id
1 'polypeptide(L)'
;MCISHFNNTVYSSGVTSRIVVELAGQAEYNFSETGDIDLDLATLRNDPTISNLRNNVTHADLVVLLTSTSYSSFGKAQTLDLVASDAYAIVEAPVAVSSRQIFSHEVGHLYSLRHDIDPGPSPEWRQYAHGYVFYTNPFQSHATIMVSGGNIPNSTRLLRFSNPNHTYGGAVTGTTANHDNARRITETYNTVNSFTSDIFRPFNALVSGPANGLSREWYTWEAGMICGSAPYTYEWRTSYDGFNFSSIKGTNETFTENLPCPDGDYYFIKVTVHSGGQTSSGVKAVYLDKQRCNSGSRVAAANPDDLGGDKAELYELTPNPAGSSADFHYYLPQSQSVKLKLINTQGRLLNVLVDGAKEAGTHTEHFDTANLPAGLYFYRLETESASYTKRMIIVR
;
A
#
# COMPACT_ATOMS: atom_id res chain seq x y z
N MET A 1 5.19 1.68 0.29
CA MET A 1 3.76 1.59 0.65
C MET A 1 3.17 2.93 1.08
N CYS A 2 3.79 3.67 2.01
CA CYS A 2 3.28 4.97 2.48
C CYS A 2 3.06 6.00 1.35
N ILE A 3 4.04 6.15 0.46
CA ILE A 3 3.97 7.03 -0.71
C ILE A 3 2.78 6.69 -1.62
N SER A 4 2.67 5.43 -2.05
CA SER A 4 1.55 4.97 -2.88
C SER A 4 0.19 5.16 -2.20
N HIS A 5 0.14 5.01 -0.87
CA HIS A 5 -1.07 5.18 -0.07
C HIS A 5 -1.52 6.65 -0.01
N PHE A 6 -0.58 7.59 0.17
CA PHE A 6 -0.86 9.02 0.08
C PHE A 6 -1.31 9.42 -1.33
N ASN A 7 -0.59 8.98 -2.38
CA ASN A 7 -0.97 9.29 -3.76
C ASN A 7 -2.36 8.75 -4.11
N ASN A 8 -2.70 7.54 -3.65
CA ASN A 8 -4.06 7.00 -3.82
C ASN A 8 -5.10 7.84 -3.08
N THR A 9 -4.79 8.32 -1.88
CA THR A 9 -5.67 9.23 -1.12
C THR A 9 -5.90 10.53 -1.87
N VAL A 10 -4.86 11.14 -2.46
CA VAL A 10 -5.00 12.36 -3.26
C VAL A 10 -5.90 12.09 -4.47
N TYR A 11 -5.62 11.02 -5.21
CA TYR A 11 -6.37 10.63 -6.41
C TYR A 11 -7.85 10.37 -6.13
N SER A 12 -8.16 9.57 -5.11
CA SER A 12 -9.54 9.23 -4.69
C SER A 12 -10.33 10.42 -4.13
N SER A 13 -9.66 11.55 -3.90
CA SER A 13 -10.26 12.81 -3.48
C SER A 13 -10.63 13.72 -4.66
N GLY A 14 -10.41 13.27 -5.90
CA GLY A 14 -10.66 14.07 -7.10
C GLY A 14 -9.63 15.18 -7.33
N VAL A 15 -8.45 15.08 -6.71
CA VAL A 15 -7.31 15.95 -7.00
C VAL A 15 -6.54 15.39 -8.21
N THR A 16 -6.03 16.27 -9.07
CA THR A 16 -5.39 15.84 -10.34
C THR A 16 -4.21 14.91 -10.10
N SER A 17 -3.96 13.99 -11.04
CA SER A 17 -2.82 13.06 -11.00
C SER A 17 -1.45 13.73 -11.14
N ARG A 18 -1.40 15.07 -11.29
CA ARG A 18 -0.15 15.84 -11.33
C ARG A 18 0.38 16.16 -9.94
N ILE A 19 -0.47 16.06 -8.90
CA ILE A 19 -0.09 16.29 -7.52
C ILE A 19 0.18 14.92 -6.89
N VAL A 20 1.43 14.49 -6.96
CA VAL A 20 1.92 13.24 -6.38
C VAL A 20 3.15 13.52 -5.53
N VAL A 21 3.34 12.72 -4.50
CA VAL A 21 4.61 12.66 -3.77
C VAL A 21 5.44 11.49 -4.30
N GLU A 22 6.74 11.69 -4.39
CA GLU A 22 7.71 10.69 -4.80
C GLU A 22 8.74 10.48 -3.70
N LEU A 23 9.35 9.28 -3.66
CA LEU A 23 10.40 9.01 -2.68
C LEU A 23 11.69 9.69 -3.14
N ALA A 24 12.03 10.83 -2.54
CA ALA A 24 13.28 11.55 -2.79
C ALA A 24 14.52 10.76 -2.31
N GLY A 25 14.37 10.02 -1.21
CA GLY A 25 15.35 9.11 -0.65
C GLY A 25 14.87 8.56 0.70
N GLN A 26 15.60 7.59 1.24
CA GLN A 26 15.37 7.06 2.59
C GLN A 26 16.72 6.82 3.28
N ALA A 27 16.72 6.68 4.61
CA ALA A 27 17.87 6.21 5.36
C ALA A 27 17.38 5.53 6.64
N GLU A 28 18.06 4.45 7.06
CA GLU A 28 17.94 3.96 8.42
C GLU A 28 18.74 4.91 9.31
N TYR A 29 18.13 5.40 10.39
CA TYR A 29 18.74 6.35 11.31
C TYR A 29 18.52 5.89 12.74
N ASN A 30 19.60 5.84 13.52
CA ASN A 30 19.53 5.53 14.95
C ASN A 30 19.05 6.76 15.72
N PHE A 31 17.78 7.11 15.51
CA PHE A 31 17.10 8.14 16.25
C PHE A 31 16.87 7.66 17.69
N SER A 32 17.04 8.54 18.68
CA SER A 32 16.79 8.20 20.09
C SER A 32 15.48 8.84 20.54
N GLU A 33 14.38 8.12 20.39
CA GLU A 33 13.06 8.59 20.82
C GLU A 33 12.97 8.71 22.34
N THR A 34 12.45 9.84 22.81
CA THR A 34 12.20 10.09 24.23
C THR A 34 10.83 9.57 24.69
N GLY A 35 9.93 9.29 23.74
CA GLY A 35 8.53 8.97 23.98
C GLY A 35 7.61 10.19 24.08
N ASP A 36 8.18 11.40 24.03
CA ASP A 36 7.45 12.65 23.84
C ASP A 36 7.57 13.08 22.37
N ILE A 37 6.46 12.98 21.64
CA ILE A 37 6.45 13.23 20.19
C ILE A 37 6.79 14.68 19.84
N ASP A 38 6.51 15.64 20.72
CA ASP A 38 6.84 17.05 20.49
C ASP A 38 8.33 17.30 20.62
N LEU A 39 8.94 16.72 21.65
CA LEU A 39 10.39 16.80 21.86
C LEU A 39 11.15 16.05 20.76
N ASP A 40 10.66 14.87 20.37
CA ASP A 40 11.26 14.04 19.33
C ASP A 40 11.16 14.74 17.97
N LEU A 41 10.03 15.38 17.65
CA LEU A 41 9.85 16.11 16.39
C LEU A 41 10.72 17.36 16.32
N ALA A 42 10.86 18.10 17.44
CA ALA A 42 11.80 19.21 17.54
C ALA A 42 13.27 18.74 17.39
N THR A 43 13.59 17.56 17.94
CA THR A 43 14.92 16.95 17.82
C THR A 43 15.21 16.53 16.38
N LEU A 44 14.25 15.87 15.72
CA LEU A 44 14.31 15.48 14.31
C LEU A 44 14.58 16.68 13.40
N ARG A 45 13.83 17.78 13.58
CA ARG A 45 13.97 19.00 12.78
C ARG A 45 15.35 19.64 12.92
N ASN A 46 15.90 19.64 14.14
CA ASN A 46 17.16 20.32 14.45
C ASN A 46 18.40 19.42 14.26
N ASP A 47 18.21 18.18 13.84
CA ASP A 47 19.31 17.24 13.64
C ASP A 47 20.12 17.60 12.38
N PRO A 48 21.43 17.90 12.50
CA PRO A 48 22.25 18.31 11.38
C PRO A 48 22.48 17.18 10.36
N THR A 49 22.47 15.92 10.79
CA THR A 49 22.60 14.76 9.91
C THR A 49 21.37 14.63 9.02
N ILE A 50 20.18 14.76 9.61
CA ILE A 50 18.90 14.71 8.88
C ILE A 50 18.76 15.92 7.98
N SER A 51 19.12 17.12 8.46
CA SER A 51 19.11 18.34 7.66
C SER A 51 20.04 18.24 6.44
N ASN A 52 21.23 17.64 6.61
CA ASN A 52 22.14 17.37 5.50
C ASN A 52 21.56 16.33 4.52
N LEU A 53 20.97 15.24 5.02
CA LEU A 53 20.31 14.24 4.20
C LEU A 53 19.18 14.85 3.37
N ARG A 54 18.37 15.71 3.98
CA ARG A 54 17.29 16.42 3.31
C ARG A 54 17.82 17.38 2.25
N ASN A 55 18.69 18.32 2.63
CA ASN A 55 18.99 19.48 1.79
C ASN A 55 20.08 19.24 0.76
N ASN A 56 21.08 18.41 1.09
CA ASN A 56 22.29 18.25 0.27
C ASN A 56 22.39 16.89 -0.43
N VAL A 57 21.60 15.92 0.01
CA VAL A 57 21.69 14.53 -0.47
C VAL A 57 20.44 14.15 -1.25
N THR A 58 19.25 14.35 -0.67
CA THR A 58 17.97 13.93 -1.27
C THR A 58 17.17 15.06 -1.91
N HIS A 59 17.47 16.31 -1.53
CA HIS A 59 16.70 17.49 -1.92
C HIS A 59 15.20 17.32 -1.64
N ALA A 60 14.85 16.65 -0.53
CA ALA A 60 13.47 16.31 -0.20
C ALA A 60 12.68 17.54 0.30
N ASP A 61 11.50 17.77 -0.29
CA ASP A 61 10.58 18.82 0.17
C ASP A 61 10.01 18.52 1.56
N LEU A 62 9.66 17.25 1.81
CA LEU A 62 9.06 16.78 3.06
C LEU A 62 9.91 15.65 3.66
N VAL A 63 10.02 15.62 5.00
CA VAL A 63 10.68 14.56 5.74
C VAL A 63 9.71 13.88 6.70
N VAL A 64 9.65 12.55 6.68
CA VAL A 64 8.83 11.77 7.61
C VAL A 64 9.69 10.70 8.28
N LEU A 65 9.80 10.74 9.61
CA LEU A 65 10.38 9.65 10.39
C LEU A 65 9.32 8.56 10.60
N LEU A 66 9.65 7.34 10.22
CA LEU A 66 8.88 6.14 10.59
C LEU A 66 9.56 5.46 11.77
N THR A 67 8.84 5.32 12.89
CA THR A 67 9.39 4.73 14.12
C THR A 67 8.52 3.61 14.67
N SER A 68 9.12 2.68 15.40
CA SER A 68 8.41 1.65 16.16
C SER A 68 8.02 2.11 17.57
N THR A 69 8.47 3.29 18.02
CA THR A 69 8.09 3.86 19.31
C THR A 69 6.60 4.10 19.38
N SER A 70 5.98 3.90 20.54
CA SER A 70 4.57 4.18 20.77
C SER A 70 4.40 5.52 21.47
N TYR A 71 3.64 6.40 20.84
CA TYR A 71 3.25 7.72 21.33
C TYR A 71 1.75 7.74 21.66
N SER A 72 1.32 8.81 22.33
CA SER A 72 -0.10 9.04 22.61
C SER A 72 -0.93 9.42 21.37
N SER A 73 -0.30 10.00 20.33
CA SER A 73 -0.98 10.54 19.15
C SER A 73 -0.73 9.78 17.84
N PHE A 74 0.03 8.67 17.84
CA PHE A 74 0.39 7.85 16.66
C PHE A 74 1.22 8.54 15.55
N GLY A 75 1.21 9.86 15.50
CA GLY A 75 1.95 10.68 14.57
C GLY A 75 1.80 12.15 14.92
N LYS A 76 2.66 12.98 14.32
CA LYS A 76 2.58 14.44 14.40
C LYS A 76 3.39 15.10 13.29
N ALA A 77 2.78 16.06 12.61
CA ALA A 77 3.48 17.04 11.77
C ALA A 77 3.92 18.27 12.60
N GLN A 78 5.07 18.85 12.24
CA GLN A 78 5.72 19.91 13.03
C GLN A 78 4.94 21.22 13.00
N THR A 79 4.32 21.53 11.87
CA THR A 79 3.48 22.71 11.71
C THR A 79 2.40 22.44 10.67
N LEU A 80 1.37 23.29 10.72
CA LEU A 80 0.35 23.40 9.67
C LEU A 80 0.69 24.52 8.68
N ASP A 81 1.71 25.32 8.96
CA ASP A 81 2.13 26.42 8.09
C ASP A 81 3.09 25.91 7.01
N LEU A 82 3.08 26.53 5.82
CA LEU A 82 3.91 26.11 4.70
C LEU A 82 5.34 26.67 4.83
N VAL A 83 6.06 26.20 5.84
CA VAL A 83 7.44 26.64 6.13
C VAL A 83 8.40 25.50 5.83
N ALA A 84 9.30 25.73 4.87
CA ALA A 84 10.25 24.71 4.42
C ALA A 84 11.05 24.11 5.57
N SER A 85 11.59 24.93 6.48
CA SER A 85 12.39 24.46 7.63
C SER A 85 11.59 23.62 8.64
N ASP A 86 10.26 23.64 8.59
CA ASP A 86 9.37 22.90 9.50
C ASP A 86 8.63 21.76 8.79
N ALA A 87 8.99 21.40 7.56
CA ALA A 87 8.32 20.36 6.78
C ALA A 87 8.72 18.92 7.22
N TYR A 88 8.50 18.62 8.51
CA TYR A 88 8.85 17.37 9.17
C TYR A 88 7.62 16.74 9.83
N ALA A 89 7.56 15.41 9.83
CA ALA A 89 6.58 14.65 10.59
C ALA A 89 7.19 13.38 11.21
N ILE A 90 6.58 12.90 12.28
CA ILE A 90 6.81 11.57 12.87
C ILE A 90 5.54 10.75 12.69
N VAL A 91 5.70 9.48 12.32
CA VAL A 91 4.60 8.51 12.18
C VAL A 91 5.03 7.16 12.77
N GLU A 92 4.16 6.57 13.58
CA GLU A 92 4.32 5.20 14.03
C GLU A 92 4.16 4.21 12.85
N ALA A 93 5.21 3.45 12.57
CA ALA A 93 5.25 2.51 11.44
C ALA A 93 4.10 1.49 11.44
N PRO A 94 3.68 0.89 12.58
CA PRO A 94 2.59 -0.10 12.58
C PRO A 94 1.22 0.45 12.15
N VAL A 95 1.00 1.76 12.25
CA VAL A 95 -0.27 2.43 11.93
C VAL A 95 -0.20 3.39 10.75
N ALA A 96 0.97 3.51 10.13
CA ALA A 96 1.22 4.37 8.97
C ALA A 96 0.23 4.12 7.82
N VAL A 97 -0.02 2.86 7.46
CA VAL A 97 -0.90 2.43 6.35
C VAL A 97 -1.99 1.43 6.76
N SER A 98 -2.22 1.28 8.07
CA SER A 98 -3.30 0.42 8.58
C SER A 98 -4.65 1.14 8.51
N SER A 99 -5.68 0.60 9.17
CA SER A 99 -7.02 1.22 9.22
C SER A 99 -7.03 2.66 9.73
N ARG A 100 -6.00 3.11 10.47
CA ARG A 100 -5.86 4.48 10.97
C ARG A 100 -5.29 5.46 9.94
N GLN A 101 -4.54 4.96 8.95
CA GLN A 101 -4.04 5.72 7.81
C GLN A 101 -3.17 6.94 8.22
N ILE A 102 -2.38 6.80 9.29
CA ILE A 102 -1.71 7.93 9.96
C ILE A 102 -0.70 8.62 9.06
N PHE A 103 0.01 7.89 8.19
CA PHE A 103 0.98 8.53 7.29
C PHE A 103 0.32 9.58 6.41
N SER A 104 -0.81 9.24 5.78
CA SER A 104 -1.48 10.17 4.89
C SER A 104 -2.13 11.34 5.63
N HIS A 105 -2.48 11.13 6.89
CA HIS A 105 -3.00 12.16 7.79
C HIS A 105 -1.92 13.18 8.17
N GLU A 106 -0.76 12.72 8.65
CA GLU A 106 0.35 13.61 9.03
C GLU A 106 0.96 14.33 7.82
N VAL A 107 1.11 13.65 6.68
CA VAL A 107 1.54 14.34 5.44
C VAL A 107 0.50 15.37 5.02
N GLY A 108 -0.80 15.10 5.23
CA GLY A 108 -1.85 16.09 5.02
C GLY A 108 -1.65 17.38 5.81
N HIS A 109 -1.20 17.30 7.06
CA HIS A 109 -0.87 18.49 7.85
C HIS A 109 0.24 19.35 7.24
N LEU A 110 1.22 18.74 6.57
CA LEU A 110 2.28 19.46 5.85
C LEU A 110 1.76 20.21 4.60
N TYR A 111 0.55 19.89 4.12
CA TYR A 111 -0.21 20.66 3.13
C TYR A 111 -1.23 21.62 3.78
N SER A 112 -1.04 21.97 5.06
CA SER A 112 -1.93 22.82 5.87
C SER A 112 -3.35 22.28 6.08
N LEU A 113 -3.55 20.97 6.01
CA LEU A 113 -4.86 20.38 6.31
C LEU A 113 -5.12 20.32 7.82
N ARG A 114 -6.38 20.39 8.24
CA ARG A 114 -6.79 20.47 9.65
C ARG A 114 -7.82 19.40 10.01
N HIS A 115 -7.95 19.12 11.30
CA HIS A 115 -8.99 18.21 11.82
C HIS A 115 -10.34 18.88 11.93
N ASP A 116 -10.46 19.75 12.92
CA ASP A 116 -11.72 20.32 13.38
C ASP A 116 -11.91 21.72 12.81
N ILE A 117 -13.16 22.14 12.66
CA ILE A 117 -13.52 23.49 12.23
C ILE A 117 -13.10 24.45 13.34
N ASP A 118 -12.13 25.31 13.02
CA ASP A 118 -11.59 26.31 13.95
C ASP A 118 -11.58 27.67 13.21
N PRO A 119 -12.70 28.41 13.23
CA PRO A 119 -12.89 29.63 12.45
C PRO A 119 -12.19 30.85 13.07
N GLY A 120 -11.08 30.66 13.80
CA GLY A 120 -10.31 31.74 14.40
C GLY A 120 -9.85 32.80 13.37
N PRO A 121 -9.46 34.02 13.81
CA PRO A 121 -9.27 35.22 12.97
C PRO A 121 -8.02 35.19 12.06
N SER A 122 -7.72 34.06 11.43
CA SER A 122 -6.45 33.79 10.74
C SER A 122 -6.68 32.77 9.61
N PRO A 123 -5.81 32.73 8.59
CA PRO A 123 -6.15 33.01 7.19
C PRO A 123 -7.31 32.18 6.63
N GLU A 124 -8.01 32.68 5.59
CA GLU A 124 -9.24 32.09 4.99
C GLU A 124 -9.21 30.55 4.84
N TRP A 125 -8.06 29.97 4.48
CA TRP A 125 -7.91 28.52 4.35
C TRP A 125 -8.21 27.73 5.64
N ARG A 126 -8.04 28.32 6.82
CA ARG A 126 -8.37 27.73 8.13
C ARG A 126 -9.87 27.53 8.34
N GLN A 127 -10.71 28.04 7.44
CA GLN A 127 -12.15 27.91 7.50
C GLN A 127 -12.65 26.66 6.78
N TYR A 128 -11.94 26.22 5.73
CA TYR A 128 -12.41 25.19 4.81
C TYR A 128 -11.56 23.92 4.73
N ALA A 129 -10.30 23.94 5.19
CA ALA A 129 -9.38 22.82 5.01
C ALA A 129 -9.54 21.71 6.08
N HIS A 130 -10.77 21.24 6.36
CA HIS A 130 -11.05 20.28 7.43
C HIS A 130 -11.48 18.90 6.96
N GLY A 131 -11.26 17.88 7.79
CA GLY A 131 -11.84 16.55 7.61
C GLY A 131 -13.36 16.55 7.66
N TYR A 132 -14.00 15.52 7.11
CA TYR A 132 -15.46 15.44 6.99
C TYR A 132 -15.99 14.04 7.30
N VAL A 133 -17.10 13.99 8.05
CA VAL A 133 -17.88 12.78 8.25
C VAL A 133 -19.15 12.89 7.43
N PHE A 134 -19.44 11.87 6.63
CA PHE A 134 -20.60 11.84 5.73
C PHE A 134 -21.26 10.47 5.72
N TYR A 135 -22.49 10.43 5.22
CA TYR A 135 -23.33 9.24 5.22
C TYR A 135 -23.63 8.83 3.78
N THR A 136 -23.33 7.58 3.42
CA THR A 136 -23.79 6.99 2.15
C THR A 136 -25.23 6.50 2.23
N ASN A 137 -25.69 6.22 3.45
CA ASN A 137 -27.07 5.90 3.80
C ASN A 137 -27.24 6.11 5.32
N PRO A 138 -28.47 6.08 5.87
CA PRO A 138 -28.73 6.35 7.29
C PRO A 138 -27.98 5.46 8.29
N PHE A 139 -27.42 4.33 7.87
CA PHE A 139 -26.76 3.34 8.73
C PHE A 139 -25.25 3.23 8.48
N GLN A 140 -24.72 3.96 7.49
CA GLN A 140 -23.33 3.83 7.08
C GLN A 140 -22.69 5.21 6.93
N SER A 141 -21.84 5.53 7.91
CA SER A 141 -21.01 6.73 7.92
C SER A 141 -19.56 6.44 7.55
N HIS A 142 -18.92 7.45 6.98
CA HIS A 142 -17.53 7.42 6.55
C HIS A 142 -16.83 8.70 7.00
N ALA A 143 -15.56 8.58 7.34
CA ALA A 143 -14.70 9.70 7.70
C ALA A 143 -13.60 9.87 6.65
N THR A 144 -13.37 11.10 6.20
CA THR A 144 -12.17 11.43 5.42
C THR A 144 -10.92 11.41 6.31
N ILE A 145 -9.74 11.34 5.70
CA ILE A 145 -8.46 11.13 6.41
C ILE A 145 -8.24 12.14 7.53
N MET A 146 -8.61 13.41 7.31
CA MET A 146 -8.30 14.47 8.27
C MET A 146 -9.26 14.56 9.44
N VAL A 147 -10.34 13.76 9.52
CA VAL A 147 -11.21 13.76 10.71
C VAL A 147 -10.38 13.41 11.96
N SER A 148 -10.59 14.05 13.10
CA SER A 148 -9.86 13.73 14.33
C SER A 148 -10.22 12.32 14.83
N GLY A 149 -9.26 11.60 15.42
CA GLY A 149 -9.43 10.20 15.86
C GLY A 149 -10.58 9.99 16.85
N GLY A 150 -10.84 10.98 17.72
CA GLY A 150 -11.96 10.96 18.67
C GLY A 150 -13.35 11.15 18.04
N ASN A 151 -13.41 11.65 16.80
CA ASN A 151 -14.65 11.99 16.07
C ASN A 151 -15.02 10.93 15.01
N ILE A 152 -14.44 9.72 15.10
CA ILE A 152 -14.79 8.56 14.29
C ILE A 152 -15.66 7.51 15.03
N PRO A 153 -16.62 7.82 15.94
CA PRO A 153 -17.48 6.76 16.45
C PRO A 153 -18.33 6.18 15.31
N ASN A 154 -18.17 4.87 15.05
CA ASN A 154 -18.93 4.07 14.08
C ASN A 154 -18.73 4.40 12.59
N SER A 155 -17.76 5.25 12.23
CA SER A 155 -17.47 5.58 10.83
C SER A 155 -16.26 4.82 10.28
N THR A 156 -16.30 4.39 9.02
CA THR A 156 -15.11 3.81 8.37
C THR A 156 -14.20 4.93 7.86
N ARG A 157 -12.92 4.94 8.22
CA ARG A 157 -11.96 5.89 7.65
C ARG A 157 -11.60 5.49 6.23
N LEU A 158 -11.81 6.41 5.29
CA LEU A 158 -11.54 6.20 3.87
C LEU A 158 -10.23 6.87 3.47
N LEU A 159 -9.53 6.26 2.52
CA LEU A 159 -8.43 6.88 1.79
C LEU A 159 -8.98 7.97 0.89
N ARG A 160 -9.34 9.12 1.47
CA ARG A 160 -9.68 10.35 0.76
C ARG A 160 -9.62 11.53 1.73
N PHE A 161 -9.24 12.67 1.19
CA PHE A 161 -9.43 14.00 1.74
C PHE A 161 -10.84 14.50 1.43
N SER A 162 -11.31 15.52 2.16
CA SER A 162 -12.63 16.11 1.91
C SER A 162 -12.66 16.89 0.59
N ASN A 163 -13.76 16.74 -0.15
CA ASN A 163 -14.00 17.47 -1.40
C ASN A 163 -15.52 17.56 -1.69
N PRO A 164 -16.11 18.78 -1.78
CA PRO A 164 -17.52 18.98 -2.09
C PRO A 164 -17.89 18.57 -3.53
N ASN A 165 -16.93 18.55 -4.45
CA ASN A 165 -17.12 18.24 -5.86
C ASN A 165 -16.85 16.76 -6.20
N HIS A 166 -16.58 15.93 -5.19
CA HIS A 166 -16.34 14.51 -5.36
C HIS A 166 -17.24 13.66 -4.47
N THR A 167 -17.60 12.47 -4.93
CA THR A 167 -18.58 11.61 -4.25
C THR A 167 -18.00 10.25 -3.89
N TYR A 168 -18.63 9.60 -2.92
CA TYR A 168 -18.44 8.19 -2.58
C TYR A 168 -19.79 7.57 -2.29
N GLY A 169 -20.12 6.47 -2.96
CA GLY A 169 -21.43 5.82 -2.79
C GLY A 169 -22.61 6.78 -3.02
N GLY A 170 -22.45 7.78 -3.91
CA GLY A 170 -23.44 8.80 -4.20
C GLY A 170 -23.49 10.00 -3.24
N ALA A 171 -22.79 9.95 -2.09
CA ALA A 171 -22.72 11.06 -1.15
C ALA A 171 -21.51 11.96 -1.44
N VAL A 172 -21.69 13.28 -1.37
CA VAL A 172 -20.58 14.24 -1.46
C VAL A 172 -19.64 14.07 -0.28
N THR A 173 -18.33 14.22 -0.53
CA THR A 173 -17.29 13.96 0.48
C THR A 173 -16.75 15.23 1.14
N GLY A 174 -17.49 16.33 1.04
CA GLY A 174 -17.10 17.61 1.59
C GLY A 174 -18.19 18.67 1.44
N THR A 175 -17.87 19.87 1.88
CA THR A 175 -18.70 21.07 1.79
C THR A 175 -17.79 22.24 1.42
N THR A 176 -18.29 23.17 0.61
CA THR A 176 -17.49 24.33 0.17
C THR A 176 -17.08 25.24 1.32
N ALA A 177 -17.90 25.32 2.38
CA ALA A 177 -17.64 26.20 3.51
C ALA A 177 -16.52 25.67 4.43
N ASN A 178 -16.54 24.37 4.74
CA ASN A 178 -15.73 23.84 5.84
C ASN A 178 -14.90 22.60 5.48
N HIS A 179 -15.18 21.92 4.38
CA HIS A 179 -14.67 20.57 4.17
C HIS A 179 -14.18 20.39 2.73
N ASP A 180 -13.11 21.10 2.38
CA ASP A 180 -12.48 21.08 1.05
C ASP A 180 -10.95 21.01 1.17
N ASN A 181 -10.46 19.90 1.71
CA ASN A 181 -9.03 19.58 1.72
C ASN A 181 -8.45 19.48 0.30
N ALA A 182 -9.22 18.99 -0.67
CA ALA A 182 -8.78 18.83 -2.05
C ALA A 182 -8.40 20.17 -2.71
N ARG A 183 -9.20 21.22 -2.49
CA ARG A 183 -8.86 22.59 -2.87
C ARG A 183 -7.56 23.02 -2.20
N ARG A 184 -7.40 22.79 -0.90
CA ARG A 184 -6.20 23.21 -0.17
C ARG A 184 -4.94 22.55 -0.70
N ILE A 185 -4.96 21.24 -0.97
CA ILE A 185 -3.84 20.53 -1.61
C ILE A 185 -3.50 21.19 -2.96
N THR A 186 -4.51 21.50 -3.77
CA THR A 186 -4.33 22.15 -5.07
C THR A 186 -3.76 23.58 -4.97
N GLU A 187 -4.07 24.32 -3.91
CA GLU A 187 -3.53 25.66 -3.68
C GLU A 187 -2.08 25.62 -3.17
N THR A 188 -1.71 24.57 -2.44
CA THR A 188 -0.44 24.53 -1.69
C THR A 188 0.66 23.71 -2.33
N TYR A 189 0.32 22.81 -3.29
CA TYR A 189 1.32 21.89 -3.83
C TYR A 189 2.53 22.59 -4.48
N ASN A 190 2.33 23.71 -5.18
CA ASN A 190 3.45 24.46 -5.78
C ASN A 190 4.38 25.04 -4.71
N THR A 191 3.82 25.47 -3.57
CA THR A 191 4.61 25.98 -2.45
C THR A 191 5.44 24.84 -1.84
N VAL A 192 4.81 23.68 -1.58
CA VAL A 192 5.51 22.51 -1.04
C VAL A 192 6.61 22.04 -2.00
N ASN A 193 6.32 21.97 -3.31
CA ASN A 193 7.28 21.62 -4.36
C ASN A 193 8.37 22.69 -4.61
N SER A 194 8.37 23.78 -3.84
CA SER A 194 9.40 24.82 -3.89
C SER A 194 10.21 24.91 -2.59
N PHE A 195 10.00 23.98 -1.65
CA PHE A 195 10.78 23.93 -0.42
C PHE A 195 12.24 23.59 -0.70
N THR A 196 12.52 22.88 -1.79
CA THR A 196 13.87 22.77 -2.36
C THR A 196 13.93 23.38 -3.76
N SER A 197 15.08 23.96 -4.12
CA SER A 197 15.25 24.76 -5.34
C SER A 197 15.74 23.97 -6.55
N ASP A 198 15.99 22.66 -6.40
CA ASP A 198 16.67 21.86 -7.41
C ASP A 198 15.71 20.90 -8.09
N ILE A 199 15.77 20.82 -9.42
CA ILE A 199 15.14 19.71 -10.16
C ILE A 199 15.91 18.44 -9.82
N PHE A 200 15.53 17.81 -8.72
CA PHE A 200 16.11 16.58 -8.26
C PHE A 200 15.36 15.40 -8.86
N ARG A 201 16.05 14.55 -9.64
CA ARG A 201 15.47 13.29 -10.13
C ARG A 201 15.81 12.20 -9.12
N PRO A 202 14.83 11.66 -8.38
CA PRO A 202 15.10 10.71 -7.33
C PRO A 202 15.83 9.47 -7.86
N PHE A 203 16.91 9.10 -7.16
CA PHE A 203 17.60 7.83 -7.36
C PHE A 203 16.67 6.68 -6.99
N ASN A 204 16.31 5.86 -7.98
CA ASN A 204 15.41 4.74 -7.78
C ASN A 204 16.10 3.41 -8.09
N ALA A 205 16.15 2.54 -7.08
CA ALA A 205 16.57 1.17 -7.24
C ALA A 205 15.38 0.28 -7.65
N LEU A 206 15.62 -0.59 -8.62
CA LEU A 206 14.68 -1.57 -9.14
C LEU A 206 15.29 -2.96 -8.94
N VAL A 207 14.44 -3.98 -8.90
CA VAL A 207 14.89 -5.36 -9.07
C VAL A 207 14.46 -5.82 -10.45
N SER A 208 15.42 -6.10 -11.33
CA SER A 208 15.21 -6.76 -12.62
C SER A 208 15.40 -8.27 -12.48
N GLY A 209 14.82 -9.04 -13.40
CA GLY A 209 14.90 -10.50 -13.41
C GLY A 209 13.54 -11.21 -13.29
N PRO A 210 13.55 -12.54 -13.13
CA PRO A 210 12.35 -13.37 -13.18
C PRO A 210 11.29 -12.97 -12.16
N ALA A 211 10.03 -12.93 -12.59
CA ALA A 211 8.87 -12.72 -11.72
C ALA A 211 8.25 -14.03 -11.22
N ASN A 212 8.68 -15.17 -11.78
CA ASN A 212 8.22 -16.51 -11.44
C ASN A 212 9.42 -17.45 -11.47
N GLY A 213 9.40 -18.50 -10.65
CA GLY A 213 10.41 -19.55 -10.73
C GLY A 213 9.98 -20.83 -10.01
N LEU A 214 10.55 -21.95 -10.45
CA LEU A 214 10.39 -23.25 -9.82
C LEU A 214 11.16 -23.26 -8.50
N SER A 215 10.49 -23.61 -7.41
CA SER A 215 11.15 -23.84 -6.13
C SER A 215 12.26 -24.89 -6.27
N ARG A 216 13.32 -24.74 -5.48
CA ARG A 216 14.57 -25.52 -5.51
C ARG A 216 15.45 -25.32 -6.75
N GLU A 217 15.13 -24.38 -7.63
CA GLU A 217 16.00 -23.97 -8.74
C GLU A 217 16.69 -22.63 -8.47
N TRP A 218 17.81 -22.42 -9.14
CA TRP A 218 18.60 -21.20 -9.04
C TRP A 218 18.13 -20.14 -10.03
N TYR A 219 17.95 -18.92 -9.54
CA TYR A 219 17.60 -17.76 -10.34
C TYR A 219 18.47 -16.57 -9.95
N THR A 220 18.67 -15.65 -10.90
CA THR A 220 19.45 -14.44 -10.70
C THR A 220 18.59 -13.20 -10.97
N TRP A 221 18.74 -12.21 -10.08
CA TRP A 221 18.19 -10.87 -10.21
C TRP A 221 19.32 -9.85 -10.27
N GLU A 222 19.01 -8.68 -10.80
CA GLU A 222 19.96 -7.59 -10.98
C GLU A 222 19.35 -6.29 -10.44
N ALA A 223 20.18 -5.46 -9.83
CA ALA A 223 19.80 -4.12 -9.42
C ALA A 223 19.72 -3.21 -10.66
N GLY A 224 18.54 -2.66 -10.92
CA GLY A 224 18.37 -1.60 -11.92
C GLY A 224 18.40 -0.23 -11.25
N MET A 225 19.01 0.77 -11.90
CA MET A 225 19.11 2.12 -11.36
C MET A 225 18.46 3.10 -12.34
N ILE A 226 17.51 3.90 -11.84
CA ILE A 226 16.99 5.06 -12.58
C ILE A 226 17.58 6.31 -11.92
N CYS A 227 18.36 7.07 -12.70
CA CYS A 227 19.18 8.20 -12.23
C CYS A 227 20.24 7.76 -11.19
N GLY A 228 21.04 8.69 -10.68
CA GLY A 228 22.17 8.42 -9.78
C GLY A 228 23.53 8.30 -10.50
N SER A 229 24.61 8.28 -9.72
CA SER A 229 25.98 8.17 -10.22
C SER A 229 26.81 7.23 -9.36
N ALA A 230 27.63 6.39 -10.01
CA ALA A 230 28.56 5.50 -9.32
C ALA A 230 29.51 6.26 -8.35
N PRO A 231 30.04 5.61 -7.30
CA PRO A 231 29.92 4.18 -6.98
C PRO A 231 28.58 3.80 -6.34
N TYR A 232 28.13 2.56 -6.62
CA TYR A 232 26.96 1.94 -6.00
C TYR A 232 27.40 0.85 -5.03
N THR A 233 26.69 0.74 -3.90
CA THR A 233 26.78 -0.44 -3.02
C THR A 233 25.40 -1.08 -2.88
N TYR A 234 25.35 -2.39 -2.71
CA TYR A 234 24.12 -3.18 -2.74
C TYR A 234 23.95 -3.96 -1.45
N GLU A 235 22.70 -4.09 -0.99
CA GLU A 235 22.31 -5.01 0.07
C GLU A 235 21.05 -5.77 -0.37
N TRP A 236 21.20 -7.06 -0.65
CA TRP A 236 20.10 -7.94 -0.97
C TRP A 236 19.53 -8.58 0.27
N ARG A 237 18.21 -8.55 0.43
CA ARG A 237 17.47 -9.20 1.51
C ARG A 237 16.26 -9.92 0.93
N THR A 238 15.75 -10.90 1.65
CA THR A 238 14.60 -11.70 1.20
C THR A 238 13.51 -11.77 2.25
N SER A 239 12.28 -12.04 1.85
CA SER A 239 11.14 -12.14 2.76
C SER A 239 10.08 -13.11 2.22
N TYR A 240 9.33 -13.75 3.12
CA TYR A 240 8.19 -14.61 2.78
C TYR A 240 6.86 -13.86 2.80
N ASP A 241 6.80 -12.72 3.48
CA ASP A 241 5.58 -11.93 3.63
C ASP A 241 5.67 -10.55 2.96
N GLY A 242 6.86 -10.14 2.53
CA GLY A 242 7.11 -8.84 1.91
C GLY A 242 7.28 -7.69 2.90
N PHE A 243 7.32 -7.98 4.21
CA PHE A 243 7.44 -7.01 5.30
C PHE A 243 8.66 -7.31 6.16
N ASN A 244 8.81 -8.55 6.62
CA ASN A 244 9.90 -9.00 7.47
C ASN A 244 11.02 -9.53 6.59
N PHE A 245 12.01 -8.67 6.32
CA PHE A 245 13.17 -9.01 5.51
C PHE A 245 14.30 -9.60 6.35
N SER A 246 14.99 -10.59 5.77
CA SER A 246 16.16 -11.24 6.36
C SER A 246 17.31 -10.26 6.61
N SER A 247 18.35 -10.73 7.31
CA SER A 247 19.68 -10.10 7.23
C SER A 247 20.20 -10.09 5.78
N ILE A 248 21.26 -9.32 5.54
CA ILE A 248 21.88 -9.16 4.21
C ILE A 248 22.34 -10.53 3.69
N LYS A 249 21.90 -10.87 2.48
CA LYS A 249 22.18 -12.11 1.76
C LYS A 249 23.21 -11.95 0.64
N GLY A 250 23.44 -10.73 0.17
CA GLY A 250 24.43 -10.45 -0.87
C GLY A 250 24.70 -8.95 -1.04
N THR A 251 25.87 -8.63 -1.57
CA THR A 251 26.34 -7.23 -1.73
C THR A 251 26.83 -6.88 -3.13
N ASN A 252 26.61 -7.78 -4.10
CA ASN A 252 26.92 -7.55 -5.51
C ASN A 252 25.74 -6.89 -6.24
N GLU A 253 25.98 -6.35 -7.43
CA GLU A 253 24.93 -5.81 -8.31
C GLU A 253 23.89 -6.87 -8.70
N THR A 254 24.33 -8.13 -8.80
CA THR A 254 23.47 -9.29 -9.03
C THR A 254 23.29 -10.12 -7.78
N PHE A 255 22.11 -10.72 -7.63
CA PHE A 255 21.77 -11.63 -6.54
C PHE A 255 21.23 -12.94 -7.09
N THR A 256 21.85 -14.05 -6.71
CA THR A 256 21.44 -15.39 -7.11
C THR A 256 20.99 -16.15 -5.88
N GLU A 257 19.81 -16.75 -5.94
CA GLU A 257 19.22 -17.50 -4.82
C GLU A 257 18.57 -18.78 -5.34
N ASN A 258 18.60 -19.83 -4.51
CA ASN A 258 17.85 -21.05 -4.76
C ASN A 258 16.44 -20.86 -4.17
N LEU A 259 15.41 -20.85 -5.02
CA LEU A 259 14.07 -20.47 -4.57
C LEU A 259 13.54 -21.43 -3.49
N PRO A 260 13.00 -20.93 -2.37
CA PRO A 260 12.59 -21.76 -1.26
C PRO A 260 11.25 -22.46 -1.50
N CYS A 261 10.86 -23.29 -0.53
CA CYS A 261 9.55 -23.97 -0.46
C CYS A 261 8.75 -23.52 0.78
N PRO A 262 8.35 -22.25 0.89
CA PRO A 262 7.51 -21.77 1.98
C PRO A 262 6.04 -22.13 1.75
N ASP A 263 5.23 -22.02 2.80
CA ASP A 263 3.77 -22.21 2.70
C ASP A 263 3.12 -21.16 1.79
N GLY A 264 3.61 -19.92 1.79
CA GLY A 264 3.12 -18.83 0.92
C GLY A 264 3.58 -18.95 -0.54
N ASP A 265 2.81 -18.37 -1.48
CA ASP A 265 3.05 -18.52 -2.92
C ASP A 265 4.07 -17.54 -3.50
N TYR A 266 4.47 -16.55 -2.70
CA TYR A 266 5.40 -15.52 -3.12
C TYR A 266 6.65 -15.51 -2.25
N TYR A 267 7.77 -15.21 -2.89
CA TYR A 267 9.03 -14.90 -2.26
C TYR A 267 9.45 -13.50 -2.68
N PHE A 268 9.77 -12.65 -1.72
CA PHE A 268 10.06 -11.24 -1.97
C PHE A 268 11.56 -11.03 -1.90
N ILE A 269 12.08 -10.37 -2.92
CA ILE A 269 13.50 -10.02 -3.03
C ILE A 269 13.58 -8.51 -3.01
N LYS A 270 14.35 -7.98 -2.07
CA LYS A 270 14.62 -6.55 -1.92
C LYS A 270 16.10 -6.32 -2.20
N VAL A 271 16.38 -5.31 -3.02
CA VAL A 271 17.71 -4.68 -3.06
C VAL A 271 17.60 -3.32 -2.40
N THR A 272 18.54 -3.00 -1.52
CA THR A 272 18.82 -1.63 -1.09
C THR A 272 20.11 -1.21 -1.76
N VAL A 273 20.10 -0.04 -2.42
CA VAL A 273 21.26 0.50 -3.13
C VAL A 273 21.62 1.84 -2.50
N HIS A 274 22.91 2.08 -2.30
CA HIS A 274 23.42 3.36 -1.83
C HIS A 274 24.30 4.02 -2.89
N SER A 275 24.14 5.34 -3.06
CA SER A 275 24.89 6.16 -4.01
C SER A 275 24.87 7.62 -3.57
N GLY A 276 26.03 8.29 -3.54
CA GLY A 276 26.08 9.72 -3.25
C GLY A 276 25.40 10.14 -1.93
N GLY A 277 25.42 9.28 -0.91
CA GLY A 277 24.71 9.50 0.37
C GLY A 277 23.22 9.15 0.34
N GLN A 278 22.65 8.89 -0.84
CA GLN A 278 21.27 8.47 -0.99
C GLN A 278 21.14 6.96 -0.78
N THR A 279 19.96 6.54 -0.32
CA THR A 279 19.58 5.13 -0.31
C THR A 279 18.24 4.98 -1.02
N SER A 280 18.14 3.95 -1.85
CA SER A 280 16.90 3.56 -2.54
C SER A 280 16.70 2.06 -2.45
N SER A 281 15.44 1.60 -2.53
CA SER A 281 15.15 0.17 -2.53
C SER A 281 14.16 -0.24 -3.60
N GLY A 282 14.47 -1.33 -4.29
CA GLY A 282 13.54 -2.04 -5.15
C GLY A 282 13.09 -3.33 -4.49
N VAL A 283 11.81 -3.68 -4.64
CA VAL A 283 11.27 -4.98 -4.19
C VAL A 283 10.59 -5.68 -5.37
N LYS A 284 10.90 -6.96 -5.58
CA LYS A 284 10.20 -7.83 -6.51
C LYS A 284 9.57 -9.00 -5.76
N ALA A 285 8.28 -9.21 -6.01
CA ALA A 285 7.61 -10.44 -5.65
C ALA A 285 7.88 -11.48 -6.75
N VAL A 286 8.33 -12.66 -6.35
CA VAL A 286 8.57 -13.82 -7.22
C VAL A 286 7.54 -14.87 -6.88
N TYR A 287 6.72 -15.25 -7.85
CA TYR A 287 5.81 -16.38 -7.71
C TYR A 287 6.60 -17.69 -7.69
N LEU A 288 6.29 -18.54 -6.70
CA LEU A 288 6.94 -19.83 -6.51
C LEU A 288 6.10 -20.96 -7.10
N ASP A 289 6.61 -21.61 -8.13
CA ASP A 289 6.08 -22.90 -8.59
C ASP A 289 6.66 -24.02 -7.70
N LYS A 290 5.81 -24.55 -6.84
CA LYS A 290 6.18 -25.50 -5.76
C LYS A 290 6.22 -26.96 -6.20
N GLN A 291 6.19 -27.27 -7.50
CA GLN A 291 6.25 -28.65 -7.99
C GLN A 291 7.38 -29.49 -7.37
N ARG A 292 8.55 -28.88 -7.11
CA ARG A 292 9.71 -29.58 -6.52
C ARG A 292 9.74 -29.55 -4.99
N CYS A 293 8.79 -28.93 -4.31
CA CYS A 293 8.76 -28.90 -2.86
C CYS A 293 8.47 -30.27 -2.24
N ASN A 294 7.78 -31.14 -2.99
CA ASN A 294 7.39 -32.49 -2.58
C ASN A 294 8.41 -33.59 -2.96
N SER A 295 9.61 -33.22 -3.43
CA SER A 295 10.62 -34.14 -3.99
C SER A 295 11.26 -35.13 -3.00
N GLY A 296 10.75 -35.23 -1.77
CA GLY A 296 11.11 -36.26 -0.80
C GLY A 296 10.37 -37.60 -0.99
N SER A 297 9.27 -37.62 -1.76
CA SER A 297 8.50 -38.83 -2.03
C SER A 297 8.61 -39.22 -3.51
N ARG A 298 9.59 -40.05 -3.84
CA ARG A 298 9.52 -40.84 -5.07
C ARG A 298 8.45 -41.92 -4.87
N VAL A 299 7.24 -41.68 -5.34
CA VAL A 299 6.27 -42.75 -5.58
C VAL A 299 6.22 -42.99 -7.08
N ALA A 300 6.38 -44.26 -7.43
CA ALA A 300 6.39 -44.79 -8.78
C ALA A 300 5.15 -44.37 -9.56
N ALA A 301 5.30 -44.31 -10.89
CA ALA A 301 4.24 -44.04 -11.84
C ALA A 301 2.93 -44.76 -11.47
N ALA A 302 1.87 -43.99 -11.27
CA ALA A 302 0.51 -44.50 -11.15
C ALA A 302 -0.43 -43.66 -12.02
N ASN A 303 -1.30 -44.41 -12.70
CA ASN A 303 -2.39 -44.14 -13.63
C ASN A 303 -2.93 -42.69 -13.85
N PRO A 304 -3.42 -42.34 -15.06
CA PRO A 304 -3.92 -40.99 -15.39
C PRO A 304 -5.24 -40.56 -14.74
N ASP A 305 -5.83 -41.36 -13.85
CA ASP A 305 -7.19 -41.13 -13.31
C ASP A 305 -7.22 -40.63 -11.85
N ASP A 306 -6.08 -40.30 -11.24
CA ASP A 306 -5.99 -39.95 -9.80
C ASP A 306 -5.60 -38.48 -9.55
N LEU A 307 -6.27 -37.54 -10.21
CA LEU A 307 -6.16 -36.09 -9.95
C LEU A 307 -7.26 -35.59 -9.00
N GLY A 308 -7.53 -36.35 -7.94
CA GLY A 308 -8.44 -35.93 -6.89
C GLY A 308 -7.69 -35.47 -5.66
N GLY A 309 -7.50 -34.16 -5.48
CA GLY A 309 -7.00 -33.64 -4.20
C GLY A 309 -7.98 -33.99 -3.06
N ASP A 310 -7.49 -34.31 -1.85
CA ASP A 310 -8.35 -34.62 -0.69
C ASP A 310 -9.10 -33.40 -0.12
N LYS A 311 -8.88 -32.21 -0.68
CA LYS A 311 -9.42 -30.94 -0.16
C LYS A 311 -9.98 -30.09 -1.29
N ALA A 312 -10.99 -29.28 -0.94
CA ALA A 312 -11.47 -28.25 -1.85
C ALA A 312 -10.37 -27.22 -2.10
N GLU A 313 -10.33 -26.66 -3.30
CA GLU A 313 -9.31 -25.69 -3.70
C GLU A 313 -9.94 -24.61 -4.57
N LEU A 314 -9.51 -23.37 -4.36
CA LEU A 314 -9.90 -22.22 -5.18
C LEU A 314 -8.67 -21.75 -5.96
N TYR A 315 -8.74 -21.81 -7.30
CA TYR A 315 -7.63 -21.44 -8.17
C TYR A 315 -7.64 -19.94 -8.51
N GLU A 316 -6.56 -19.45 -9.12
CA GLU A 316 -6.56 -18.08 -9.67
C GLU A 316 -7.62 -17.95 -10.78
N LEU A 317 -8.25 -16.77 -10.87
CA LEU A 317 -9.13 -16.48 -12.00
C LEU A 317 -8.32 -16.31 -13.29
N THR A 318 -8.96 -16.61 -14.42
CA THR A 318 -8.33 -16.43 -15.74
C THR A 318 -9.21 -15.58 -16.65
N PRO A 319 -8.74 -14.42 -17.17
CA PRO A 319 -7.48 -13.75 -16.87
C PRO A 319 -7.50 -12.91 -15.59
N ASN A 320 -6.34 -12.74 -14.92
CA ASN A 320 -6.10 -11.74 -13.87
C ASN A 320 -4.83 -10.93 -14.22
N PRO A 321 -4.91 -9.61 -14.52
CA PRO A 321 -6.08 -8.75 -14.44
C PRO A 321 -7.19 -9.09 -15.46
N ALA A 322 -8.44 -9.02 -15.01
CA ALA A 322 -9.63 -9.24 -15.80
C ALA A 322 -9.98 -7.98 -16.62
N GLY A 323 -10.32 -8.18 -17.89
CA GLY A 323 -10.87 -7.13 -18.76
C GLY A 323 -12.39 -7.06 -18.64
N SER A 324 -13.09 -7.54 -19.67
CA SER A 324 -14.56 -7.62 -19.73
C SER A 324 -15.15 -8.92 -19.18
N SER A 325 -14.34 -9.96 -18.98
CA SER A 325 -14.79 -11.23 -18.41
C SER A 325 -13.64 -11.97 -17.72
N ALA A 326 -14.00 -12.91 -16.86
CA ALA A 326 -13.09 -13.79 -16.15
C ALA A 326 -13.75 -15.13 -15.83
N ASP A 327 -12.93 -16.18 -15.76
CA ASP A 327 -13.34 -17.50 -15.32
C ASP A 327 -12.83 -17.78 -13.91
N PHE A 328 -13.74 -18.22 -13.04
CA PHE A 328 -13.42 -18.72 -11.70
C PHE A 328 -13.30 -20.23 -11.73
N HIS A 329 -12.17 -20.77 -11.27
CA HIS A 329 -11.96 -22.21 -11.21
C HIS A 329 -11.84 -22.69 -9.77
N TYR A 330 -12.50 -23.79 -9.44
CA TYR A 330 -12.36 -24.44 -8.14
C TYR A 330 -12.54 -25.95 -8.26
N TYR A 331 -11.95 -26.70 -7.33
CA TYR A 331 -12.05 -28.15 -7.26
C TYR A 331 -12.75 -28.57 -5.95
N LEU A 332 -13.60 -29.60 -6.04
CA LEU A 332 -14.27 -30.21 -4.89
C LEU A 332 -13.90 -31.70 -4.77
N PRO A 333 -13.42 -32.15 -3.59
CA PRO A 333 -13.01 -33.55 -3.38
C PRO A 333 -14.19 -34.53 -3.30
N GLN A 334 -15.35 -34.02 -2.92
CA GLN A 334 -16.61 -34.74 -2.82
C GLN A 334 -17.75 -33.78 -3.11
N SER A 335 -18.91 -34.33 -3.47
CA SER A 335 -20.12 -33.53 -3.68
C SER A 335 -20.52 -32.85 -2.36
N GLN A 336 -20.62 -31.53 -2.38
CA GLN A 336 -20.90 -30.73 -1.19
C GLN A 336 -21.58 -29.39 -1.54
N SER A 337 -22.17 -28.73 -0.55
CA SER A 337 -22.69 -27.37 -0.73
C SER A 337 -21.55 -26.35 -0.77
N VAL A 338 -21.58 -25.48 -1.78
CA VAL A 338 -20.58 -24.42 -1.96
C VAL A 338 -21.22 -23.08 -2.22
N LYS A 339 -20.51 -22.02 -1.82
CA LYS A 339 -20.89 -20.64 -2.06
C LYS A 339 -19.72 -19.84 -2.58
N LEU A 340 -19.72 -19.55 -3.87
CA LEU A 340 -18.72 -18.69 -4.50
C LEU A 340 -19.26 -17.26 -4.56
N LYS A 341 -18.59 -16.34 -3.87
CA LYS A 341 -19.01 -14.94 -3.74
C LYS A 341 -17.95 -14.03 -4.29
N LEU A 342 -18.36 -12.93 -4.90
CA LEU A 342 -17.52 -11.81 -5.25
C LEU A 342 -17.76 -10.66 -4.26
N ILE A 343 -16.69 -10.13 -3.68
CA ILE A 343 -16.71 -9.06 -2.68
C ILE A 343 -15.75 -7.93 -3.08
N ASN A 344 -16.02 -6.69 -2.65
CA ASN A 344 -15.10 -5.57 -2.84
C ASN A 344 -14.04 -5.49 -1.72
N THR A 345 -13.16 -4.49 -1.79
CA THR A 345 -12.10 -4.27 -0.78
C THR A 345 -12.64 -3.92 0.60
N GLN A 346 -13.90 -3.51 0.72
CA GLN A 346 -14.59 -3.28 1.99
C GLN A 346 -15.30 -4.55 2.51
N GLY A 347 -15.13 -5.70 1.85
CA GLY A 347 -15.79 -6.96 2.20
C GLY A 347 -17.28 -7.02 1.83
N ARG A 348 -17.81 -6.02 1.13
CA ARG A 348 -19.21 -5.99 0.68
C ARG A 348 -19.42 -7.01 -0.42
N LEU A 349 -20.44 -7.85 -0.25
CA LEU A 349 -20.93 -8.76 -1.29
C LEU A 349 -21.39 -7.97 -2.50
N LEU A 350 -20.74 -8.21 -3.64
CA LEU A 350 -21.09 -7.65 -4.94
C LEU A 350 -21.93 -8.62 -5.75
N ASN A 351 -21.58 -9.92 -5.70
CA ASN A 351 -22.31 -10.96 -6.42
C ASN A 351 -22.14 -12.32 -5.74
N VAL A 352 -23.11 -13.21 -5.94
CA VAL A 352 -23.03 -14.64 -5.60
C VAL A 352 -23.00 -15.41 -6.91
N LEU A 353 -21.83 -15.95 -7.24
CA LEU A 353 -21.59 -16.66 -8.49
C LEU A 353 -22.12 -18.10 -8.42
N VAL A 354 -22.04 -18.71 -7.23
CA VAL A 354 -22.56 -20.05 -6.94
C VAL A 354 -23.15 -20.07 -5.54
N ASP A 355 -24.30 -20.71 -5.36
CA ASP A 355 -24.93 -20.97 -4.06
C ASP A 355 -25.74 -22.28 -4.13
N GLY A 356 -25.10 -23.41 -3.81
CA GLY A 356 -25.77 -24.70 -3.85
C GLY A 356 -24.83 -25.90 -3.88
N ALA A 357 -25.42 -27.10 -3.99
CA ALA A 357 -24.68 -28.35 -4.10
C ALA A 357 -24.00 -28.47 -5.47
N LYS A 358 -22.73 -28.86 -5.46
CA LYS A 358 -21.92 -29.15 -6.66
C LYS A 358 -21.29 -30.53 -6.51
N GLU A 359 -21.19 -31.26 -7.61
CA GLU A 359 -20.59 -32.60 -7.64
C GLU A 359 -19.08 -32.55 -7.38
N ALA A 360 -18.49 -33.68 -6.97
CA ALA A 360 -17.04 -33.82 -6.92
C ALA A 360 -16.39 -33.54 -8.29
N GLY A 361 -15.21 -32.91 -8.28
CA GLY A 361 -14.45 -32.57 -9.49
C GLY A 361 -14.19 -31.07 -9.65
N THR A 362 -13.64 -30.70 -10.81
CA THR A 362 -13.30 -29.32 -11.16
C THR A 362 -14.48 -28.60 -11.77
N HIS A 363 -14.72 -27.37 -11.32
CA HIS A 363 -15.77 -26.48 -11.79
C HIS A 363 -15.17 -25.20 -12.33
N THR A 364 -15.81 -24.65 -13.36
CA THR A 364 -15.48 -23.34 -13.93
C THR A 364 -16.75 -22.51 -14.02
N GLU A 365 -16.70 -21.30 -13.49
CA GLU A 365 -17.82 -20.34 -13.50
C GLU A 365 -17.39 -19.10 -14.27
N HIS A 366 -18.04 -18.87 -15.41
CA HIS A 366 -17.79 -17.69 -16.23
C HIS A 366 -18.48 -16.46 -15.65
N PHE A 367 -17.79 -15.32 -15.65
CA PHE A 367 -18.32 -14.08 -15.11
C PHE A 367 -17.99 -12.86 -15.97
N ASP A 368 -19.03 -12.07 -16.24
CA ASP A 368 -18.93 -10.78 -16.94
C ASP A 368 -18.58 -9.67 -15.94
N THR A 369 -17.42 -9.05 -16.14
CA THR A 369 -16.89 -7.97 -15.30
C THR A 369 -17.25 -6.57 -15.83
N ALA A 370 -17.96 -6.45 -16.97
CA ALA A 370 -18.22 -5.18 -17.65
C ALA A 370 -18.96 -4.15 -16.79
N ASN A 371 -19.78 -4.61 -15.83
CA ASN A 371 -20.54 -3.73 -14.93
C ASN A 371 -19.79 -3.41 -13.62
N LEU A 372 -18.57 -3.93 -13.44
CA LEU A 372 -17.72 -3.64 -12.29
C LEU A 372 -16.64 -2.62 -12.65
N PRO A 373 -16.45 -1.54 -11.88
CA PRO A 373 -15.37 -0.58 -12.09
C PRO A 373 -13.99 -1.24 -12.13
N ALA A 374 -13.01 -0.62 -12.82
CA ALA A 374 -11.61 -1.02 -12.67
C ALA A 374 -11.19 -0.91 -11.20
N GLY A 375 -10.43 -1.87 -10.70
CA GLY A 375 -10.03 -1.90 -9.30
C GLY A 375 -9.75 -3.29 -8.75
N LEU A 376 -9.44 -3.33 -7.45
CA LEU A 376 -9.20 -4.56 -6.70
C LEU A 376 -10.52 -5.10 -6.12
N TYR A 377 -10.70 -6.41 -6.24
CA TYR A 377 -11.82 -7.19 -5.74
C TYR A 377 -11.30 -8.45 -5.08
N PHE A 378 -12.15 -9.15 -4.36
CA PHE A 378 -11.86 -10.48 -3.84
C PHE A 378 -12.99 -11.43 -4.19
N TYR A 379 -12.67 -12.70 -4.35
CA TYR A 379 -13.66 -13.76 -4.49
C TYR A 379 -13.39 -14.82 -3.44
N ARG A 380 -14.47 -15.37 -2.90
CA ARG A 380 -14.43 -16.30 -1.79
C ARG A 380 -15.27 -17.52 -2.08
N LEU A 381 -14.64 -18.69 -2.02
CA LEU A 381 -15.32 -19.99 -2.06
C LEU A 381 -15.52 -20.46 -0.62
N GLU A 382 -16.76 -20.57 -0.20
CA GLU A 382 -17.16 -21.20 1.06
C GLU A 382 -17.61 -22.64 0.77
N THR A 383 -17.12 -23.59 1.53
CA THR A 383 -17.53 -25.00 1.55
C THR A 383 -18.02 -25.34 2.96
N GLU A 384 -18.48 -26.57 3.19
CA GLU A 384 -18.95 -27.00 4.51
C GLU A 384 -17.85 -26.96 5.59
N SER A 385 -16.58 -27.16 5.20
CA SER A 385 -15.46 -27.31 6.12
C SER A 385 -14.40 -26.20 6.03
N ALA A 386 -14.40 -25.39 4.97
CA ALA A 386 -13.37 -24.39 4.72
C ALA A 386 -13.85 -23.19 3.90
N SER A 387 -13.11 -22.08 3.98
CA SER A 387 -13.32 -20.87 3.18
C SER A 387 -12.00 -20.39 2.56
N TYR A 388 -12.00 -20.18 1.25
CA TYR A 388 -10.82 -19.78 0.47
C TYR A 388 -11.08 -18.42 -0.15
N THR A 389 -10.16 -17.45 0.00
CA THR A 389 -10.31 -16.10 -0.58
C THR A 389 -9.12 -15.74 -1.44
N LYS A 390 -9.37 -15.21 -2.64
CA LYS A 390 -8.34 -14.73 -3.58
C LYS A 390 -8.70 -13.36 -4.13
N ARG A 391 -7.72 -12.69 -4.76
CA ARG A 391 -7.86 -11.33 -5.30
C ARG A 391 -8.13 -11.33 -6.80
N MET A 392 -8.97 -10.41 -7.25
CA MET A 392 -9.25 -10.13 -8.65
C MET A 392 -8.94 -8.66 -8.94
N ILE A 393 -8.16 -8.39 -9.98
CA ILE A 393 -7.90 -7.03 -10.46
C ILE A 393 -8.68 -6.85 -11.75
N ILE A 394 -9.54 -5.83 -11.84
CA ILE A 394 -10.18 -5.44 -13.10
C ILE A 394 -9.42 -4.25 -13.69
N VAL A 395 -9.07 -4.36 -14.96
CA VAL A 395 -8.48 -3.28 -15.77
C VAL A 395 -9.45 -2.88 -16.89
N ARG A 396 -9.37 -1.64 -17.34
CA ARG A 396 -10.16 -1.11 -18.45
C ARG A 396 -9.29 -0.30 -19.40
#